data_AF-A0A966SHD4-F1
#
_entry.id   AF-A0A966SHD4-F1
#
_cell.length_a   1.000
_cell.length_b   1.000
_cell.length_c   1.000
_cell.angle_alpha   90.00
_cell.angle_beta   90.00
_cell.angle_gamma   90.00
#
_symmetry.space_group_name_H-M   'P 1'
#
loop_
_entity.id
_entity.type
_entity.pdbx_description
1 polymer ?
#
loop_
_entity_poly.entity_id
_entity_poly.type
_entity_poly.pdbx_seq_one_letter_code
_entity_poly.pdbx_strand_id
1 'polypeptide(L)'
;DASLVASLTKLANVTALSPDKLTPAKLKELADLALKSGDPARGELVYRRAELGCTLCHSIGGVGGKVGPDMTSLGAAAPADYLVESVLLPNAKIKEGFHGINIETKDDLEFSGMLVRETGQEVILRNAQNQEVSVAKANIRKRANASQSLMPTGLLDTVSESDRNDLIAFLSRLGKPGDYDASKGGVARAWRVLPVTHRMDQGGWDKITKGDFTAKWTAMESGIGEHTWRPATSLVNGALAKGDFAPGNVPAHVTITSVFVATTFTLAKAGPVTLTVDGVAKPELWVDGQKLAKLANTFPAGAHTVVLRLDGAQLPAKLKLSSTDVAFATN
;
A
#
# COMPACT_ATOMS: atom_id res chain seq x y z
N ASP A 1 -19.83 6.74 -25.58
CA ASP A 1 -18.48 7.30 -25.46
C ASP A 1 -18.11 7.36 -23.98
N ALA A 2 -17.14 6.55 -23.54
CA ALA A 2 -16.75 6.46 -22.13
C ALA A 2 -16.05 7.73 -21.63
N SER A 3 -15.39 8.48 -22.52
CA SER A 3 -14.71 9.73 -22.18
C SER A 3 -15.70 10.83 -21.83
N LEU A 4 -16.81 10.91 -22.58
CA LEU A 4 -17.88 11.87 -22.34
C LEU A 4 -18.59 11.59 -21.01
N VAL A 5 -18.91 10.31 -20.73
CA VAL A 5 -19.53 9.91 -19.46
C VAL A 5 -18.63 10.25 -18.28
N ALA A 6 -17.34 9.93 -18.34
CA ALA A 6 -16.38 10.27 -17.29
C ALA A 6 -16.28 11.79 -17.04
N SER A 7 -16.28 12.58 -18.12
CA SER A 7 -16.24 14.05 -18.05
C SER A 7 -17.50 14.63 -17.40
N LEU A 8 -18.67 14.11 -17.75
CA LEU A 8 -19.95 14.52 -17.17
C LEU A 8 -20.07 14.12 -15.70
N THR A 9 -19.66 12.90 -15.35
CA THR A 9 -19.61 12.44 -13.96
C THR A 9 -18.68 13.32 -13.12
N LYS A 10 -17.50 13.67 -13.65
CA LYS A 10 -16.57 14.59 -12.97
C LYS A 10 -17.22 15.95 -12.72
N LEU A 11 -17.83 16.56 -13.73
CA LEU A 11 -18.49 17.87 -13.59
C LEU A 11 -19.64 17.83 -12.57
N ALA A 12 -20.46 16.78 -12.60
CA ALA A 12 -21.53 16.57 -11.62
C ALA A 12 -20.98 16.44 -10.20
N ASN A 13 -19.93 15.65 -10.01
CA ASN A 13 -19.27 15.45 -8.72
C ASN A 13 -18.61 16.73 -8.20
N VAL A 14 -17.81 17.42 -9.01
CA VAL A 14 -17.16 18.70 -8.63
C VAL A 14 -18.20 19.71 -8.15
N THR A 15 -19.36 19.74 -8.81
CA THR A 15 -20.47 20.62 -8.44
C THR A 15 -21.20 20.15 -7.18
N ALA A 16 -21.31 18.85 -6.92
CA ALA A 16 -21.99 18.29 -5.77
C ALA A 16 -21.12 18.28 -4.49
N LEU A 17 -19.80 18.19 -4.66
CA LEU A 17 -18.81 18.11 -3.59
C LEU A 17 -18.09 19.45 -3.36
N SER A 18 -18.58 20.54 -3.96
CA SER A 18 -18.04 21.88 -3.72
C SER A 18 -18.08 22.22 -2.22
N PRO A 19 -17.02 22.84 -1.65
CA PRO A 19 -16.92 23.07 -0.21
C PRO A 19 -18.11 23.83 0.41
N ASP A 20 -18.71 24.77 -0.32
CA ASP A 20 -19.88 25.54 0.08
C ASP A 20 -21.15 24.69 0.28
N LYS A 21 -21.20 23.50 -0.32
CA LYS A 21 -22.35 22.58 -0.22
C LYS A 21 -22.16 21.50 0.86
N LEU A 22 -20.95 21.31 1.35
CA LEU A 22 -20.61 20.28 2.34
C LEU A 22 -20.87 20.79 3.78
N THR A 23 -22.12 21.14 4.06
CA THR A 23 -22.57 21.48 5.42
C THR A 23 -22.48 20.27 6.37
N PRO A 24 -22.44 20.46 7.70
CA PRO A 24 -22.45 19.34 8.66
C PRO A 24 -23.61 18.36 8.45
N ALA A 25 -24.80 18.86 8.11
CA ALA A 25 -25.95 18.02 7.79
C ALA A 25 -25.72 17.17 6.54
N LYS A 26 -25.11 17.76 5.50
CA LYS A 26 -24.79 17.04 4.26
C LYS A 26 -23.68 16.01 4.47
N LEU A 27 -22.64 16.34 5.24
CA LEU A 27 -21.58 15.40 5.61
C LEU A 27 -22.14 14.18 6.35
N LYS A 28 -23.07 14.42 7.29
CA LYS A 28 -23.78 13.34 7.98
C LYS A 28 -24.64 12.49 7.04
N GLU A 29 -25.38 13.11 6.12
CA GLU A 29 -26.20 12.40 5.12
C GLU A 29 -25.33 11.47 4.25
N LEU A 30 -24.19 11.97 3.75
CA LEU A 30 -23.23 11.19 2.97
C LEU A 30 -22.64 10.03 3.78
N ALA A 31 -22.30 10.27 5.03
CA ALA A 31 -21.80 9.25 5.93
C ALA A 31 -22.85 8.14 6.19
N ASP A 32 -24.09 8.53 6.50
CA ASP A 32 -25.18 7.58 6.73
C ASP A 32 -25.47 6.75 5.47
N LEU A 33 -25.44 7.37 4.28
CA LEU A 33 -25.58 6.67 3.01
C LEU A 33 -24.44 5.65 2.80
N ALA A 34 -23.19 6.06 3.02
CA ALA A 34 -22.03 5.20 2.88
C ALA A 34 -22.08 4.00 3.83
N LEU A 35 -22.44 4.22 5.10
CA LEU A 35 -22.58 3.15 6.09
C LEU A 35 -23.72 2.18 5.75
N LYS A 36 -24.79 2.64 5.10
CA LYS A 36 -25.95 1.84 4.73
C LYS A 36 -25.74 1.02 3.44
N SER A 37 -25.08 1.61 2.44
CA SER A 37 -25.03 1.10 1.06
C SER A 37 -23.63 0.67 0.60
N GLY A 38 -22.59 1.14 1.28
CA GLY A 38 -21.22 0.85 0.91
C GLY A 38 -20.79 -0.57 1.31
N ASP A 39 -19.95 -1.16 0.47
CA ASP A 39 -19.29 -2.43 0.67
C ASP A 39 -17.82 -2.20 1.06
N PRO A 40 -17.44 -2.47 2.33
CA PRO A 40 -16.08 -2.29 2.81
C PRO A 40 -15.01 -3.09 2.03
N ALA A 41 -15.35 -4.26 1.47
CA ALA A 41 -14.38 -5.07 0.74
C ALA A 41 -14.06 -4.43 -0.62
N ARG A 42 -15.07 -3.85 -1.29
CA ARG A 42 -14.83 -3.04 -2.50
C ARG A 42 -14.15 -1.72 -2.16
N GLY A 43 -14.50 -1.11 -1.03
CA GLY A 43 -13.90 0.13 -0.53
C GLY A 43 -12.41 0.02 -0.28
N GLU A 44 -11.96 -1.13 0.22
CA GLU A 44 -10.54 -1.42 0.35
C GLU A 44 -9.82 -1.44 -1.02
N LEU A 45 -10.45 -2.02 -2.05
CA LEU A 45 -9.91 -2.01 -3.39
C LEU A 45 -9.86 -0.59 -3.98
N VAL A 46 -10.85 0.26 -3.66
CA VAL A 46 -10.84 1.69 -4.01
C VAL A 46 -9.66 2.39 -3.34
N TYR A 47 -9.48 2.22 -2.02
CA TYR A 47 -8.37 2.80 -1.26
C TYR A 47 -6.99 2.44 -1.84
N ARG A 48 -6.86 1.24 -2.42
CA ARG A 48 -5.61 0.73 -3.00
C ARG A 48 -5.35 1.20 -4.45
N ARG A 49 -6.29 1.92 -5.08
CA ARG A 49 -6.12 2.43 -6.45
C ARG A 49 -4.96 3.42 -6.50
N ALA A 50 -4.02 3.20 -7.42
CA ALA A 50 -2.80 3.98 -7.53
C ALA A 50 -3.10 5.46 -7.84
N GLU A 51 -4.13 5.71 -8.65
CA GLU A 51 -4.60 7.05 -9.02
C GLU A 51 -5.16 7.87 -7.84
N LEU A 52 -5.59 7.22 -6.76
CA LEU A 52 -6.04 7.90 -5.54
C LEU A 52 -4.91 8.13 -4.53
N GLY A 53 -3.78 7.43 -4.68
CA GLY A 53 -2.57 7.64 -3.89
C GLY A 53 -2.71 7.41 -2.38
N CYS A 54 -3.80 6.80 -1.90
CA CYS A 54 -4.03 6.69 -0.46
C CYS A 54 -2.95 5.86 0.24
N THR A 55 -2.53 4.74 -0.37
CA THR A 55 -1.46 3.86 0.14
C THR A 55 -0.06 4.46 0.03
N LEU A 56 0.14 5.46 -0.85
CA LEU A 56 1.40 6.19 -0.97
C LEU A 56 1.64 7.09 0.24
N CYS A 57 0.57 7.65 0.80
CA CYS A 57 0.64 8.60 1.91
C CYS A 57 0.36 7.95 3.27
N HIS A 58 -0.56 7.00 3.31
CA HIS A 58 -1.09 6.41 4.54
C HIS A 58 -0.71 4.95 4.71
N SER A 59 -0.45 4.54 5.95
CA SER A 59 -0.16 3.17 6.32
C SER A 59 -1.33 2.50 7.03
N ILE A 60 -1.44 1.18 6.86
CA ILE A 60 -2.34 0.30 7.61
C ILE A 60 -1.53 -0.92 8.06
N GLY A 61 -1.55 -1.22 9.37
CA GLY A 61 -0.77 -2.32 9.94
C GLY A 61 0.74 -2.14 9.71
N GLY A 62 1.21 -0.89 9.70
CA GLY A 62 2.62 -0.55 9.47
C GLY A 62 3.07 -0.51 7.99
N VAL A 63 2.21 -0.88 7.03
CA VAL A 63 2.54 -0.91 5.60
C VAL A 63 1.87 0.23 4.84
N GLY A 64 2.65 0.93 4.02
CA GLY A 64 2.22 2.07 3.21
C GLY A 64 3.05 3.31 3.50
N GLY A 65 2.53 4.46 3.08
CA GLY A 65 3.15 5.75 3.30
C GLY A 65 3.21 6.16 4.76
N LYS A 66 4.13 7.08 5.07
CA LYS A 66 4.14 7.81 6.34
C LYS A 66 4.27 9.32 6.09
N VAL A 67 3.55 9.78 5.08
CA VAL A 67 3.30 11.21 4.82
C VAL A 67 2.07 11.65 5.61
N GLY A 68 0.98 10.88 5.50
CA GLY A 68 -0.24 11.06 6.27
C GLY A 68 -0.27 10.17 7.52
N PRO A 69 -1.31 10.33 8.37
CA PRO A 69 -1.50 9.52 9.56
C PRO A 69 -1.70 8.04 9.25
N ASP A 70 -1.26 7.19 10.17
CA ASP A 70 -1.58 5.76 10.19
C ASP A 70 -3.11 5.57 10.34
N MET A 71 -3.67 4.71 9.51
CA MET A 71 -5.10 4.51 9.36
C MET A 71 -5.60 3.25 10.09
N THR A 72 -4.71 2.48 10.73
CA THR A 72 -4.99 1.17 11.36
C THR A 72 -6.17 1.22 12.31
N SER A 73 -6.33 2.32 13.06
CA SER A 73 -7.41 2.47 14.06
C SER A 73 -8.45 3.54 13.69
N LEU A 74 -8.45 4.03 12.46
CA LEU A 74 -9.20 5.23 12.09
C LEU A 74 -10.71 5.08 12.32
N GLY A 75 -11.32 3.99 11.82
CA GLY A 75 -12.76 3.76 11.92
C GLY A 75 -13.25 3.47 13.34
N ALA A 76 -12.37 3.04 14.23
CA ALA A 76 -12.64 2.91 15.66
C ALA A 76 -12.51 4.24 16.42
N ALA A 77 -11.65 5.15 15.93
CA ALA A 77 -11.32 6.41 16.61
C ALA A 77 -12.14 7.62 16.13
N ALA A 78 -12.72 7.58 14.93
CA ALA A 78 -13.42 8.71 14.34
C ALA A 78 -14.82 8.34 13.81
N PRO A 79 -15.81 9.25 13.96
CA PRO A 79 -17.14 9.04 13.40
C PRO A 79 -17.14 9.18 11.87
N ALA A 80 -18.10 8.56 11.20
CA ALA A 80 -18.09 8.45 9.74
C ALA A 80 -18.22 9.80 9.01
N ASP A 81 -18.93 10.77 9.57
CA ASP A 81 -19.04 12.14 9.05
C ASP A 81 -17.70 12.87 9.07
N TYR A 82 -16.89 12.67 10.12
CA TYR A 82 -15.50 13.15 10.16
C TYR A 82 -14.64 12.50 9.06
N LEU A 83 -14.85 11.22 8.75
CA LEU A 83 -14.14 10.54 7.65
C LEU A 83 -14.51 11.16 6.30
N VAL A 84 -15.80 11.42 6.07
CA VAL A 84 -16.29 12.08 4.86
C VAL A 84 -15.69 13.47 4.71
N GLU A 85 -15.73 14.28 5.78
CA GLU A 85 -15.14 15.62 5.79
C GLU A 85 -13.64 15.58 5.49
N SER A 86 -12.90 14.68 6.15
CA SER A 86 -11.44 14.59 6.00
C SER A 86 -11.02 14.23 4.57
N VAL A 87 -11.77 13.36 3.89
CA VAL A 87 -11.43 12.93 2.53
C VAL A 87 -11.88 13.94 1.47
N LEU A 88 -13.03 14.59 1.66
CA LEU A 88 -13.55 15.58 0.72
C LEU A 88 -12.92 16.98 0.90
N LEU A 89 -12.60 17.33 2.15
CA LEU A 89 -12.09 18.64 2.56
C LEU A 89 -10.79 18.47 3.38
N PRO A 90 -9.68 18.01 2.76
CA PRO A 90 -8.44 17.73 3.48
C PRO A 90 -7.80 18.94 4.17
N ASN A 91 -8.19 20.17 3.77
CA ASN A 91 -7.75 21.42 4.38
C ASN A 91 -8.64 21.90 5.54
N ALA A 92 -9.81 21.29 5.76
CA ALA A 92 -10.74 21.73 6.82
C ALA A 92 -10.17 21.46 8.21
N LYS A 93 -9.56 20.28 8.40
CA LYS A 93 -8.98 19.84 9.67
C LYS A 93 -7.70 19.05 9.42
N ILE A 94 -6.55 19.71 9.57
CA ILE A 94 -5.25 19.05 9.54
C ILE A 94 -4.97 18.49 10.94
N LYS A 95 -4.70 17.19 11.04
CA LYS A 95 -4.38 16.54 12.31
C LYS A 95 -3.08 17.12 12.88
N GLU A 96 -3.05 17.31 14.20
CA GLU A 96 -1.83 17.72 14.89
C GLU A 96 -0.66 16.76 14.58
N GLY A 97 0.52 17.33 14.34
CA GLY A 97 1.70 16.58 13.89
C GLY A 97 1.75 16.27 12.38
N PHE A 98 0.69 16.59 11.62
CA PHE A 98 0.61 16.40 10.17
C PHE A 98 0.57 17.71 9.38
N HIS A 99 1.00 18.82 10.00
CA HIS A 99 1.27 20.07 9.29
C HIS A 99 2.60 19.97 8.54
N GLY A 100 2.55 20.11 7.22
CA GLY A 100 3.75 20.17 6.39
C GLY A 100 4.60 21.41 6.68
N ILE A 101 5.82 21.41 6.15
CA ILE A 101 6.75 22.53 6.20
C ILE A 101 7.16 22.87 4.77
N ASN A 102 7.20 24.16 4.47
CA ASN A 102 7.80 24.70 3.26
C ASN A 102 9.16 25.31 3.61
N ILE A 103 10.18 24.95 2.84
CA ILE A 103 11.54 25.45 2.96
C ILE A 103 11.93 26.09 1.63
N GLU A 104 12.25 27.38 1.68
CA GLU A 104 12.90 28.09 0.59
C GLU A 104 14.40 28.15 0.89
N THR A 105 15.21 27.84 -0.11
CA THR A 105 16.67 27.79 0.01
C THR A 105 17.35 29.01 -0.62
N LYS A 106 18.65 29.21 -0.34
CA LYS A 106 19.41 30.36 -0.85
C LYS A 106 19.75 30.22 -2.34
N ASP A 107 19.73 29.00 -2.88
CA ASP A 107 19.85 28.65 -4.30
C ASP A 107 18.48 28.55 -5.00
N ASP A 108 17.44 29.18 -4.44
CA ASP A 108 16.12 29.34 -5.05
C ASP A 108 15.35 28.03 -5.29
N LEU A 109 15.68 26.96 -4.55
CA LEU A 109 14.88 25.74 -4.50
C LEU A 109 13.81 25.83 -3.40
N GLU A 110 12.63 25.28 -3.69
CA GLU A 110 11.55 25.07 -2.72
C GLU A 110 11.38 23.58 -2.43
N PHE A 111 11.29 23.26 -1.14
CA PHE A 111 10.98 21.94 -0.64
C PHE A 111 9.72 21.99 0.21
N SER A 112 8.80 21.05 -0.03
CA SER A 112 7.60 20.89 0.77
C SER A 112 7.47 19.45 1.25
N GLY A 113 7.16 19.26 2.53
CA GLY A 113 7.00 17.93 3.09
C GLY A 113 6.79 17.89 4.59
N MET A 114 6.62 16.68 5.13
CA MET A 114 6.53 16.44 6.56
C MET A 114 7.92 16.42 7.21
N LEU A 115 8.07 17.06 8.37
CA LEU A 115 9.32 16.96 9.12
C LEU A 115 9.52 15.53 9.61
N VAL A 116 10.59 14.86 9.16
CA VAL A 116 10.96 13.53 9.64
C VAL A 116 11.89 13.64 10.85
N ARG A 117 12.96 14.43 10.69
CA ARG A 117 13.96 14.69 11.73
C ARG A 117 14.74 15.94 11.41
N GLU A 118 15.34 16.51 12.44
CA GLU A 118 16.19 17.68 12.33
C GLU A 118 17.47 17.44 13.13
N THR A 119 18.63 17.66 12.51
CA THR A 119 19.94 17.53 13.14
C THR A 119 20.55 18.92 13.36
N GLY A 120 21.79 18.98 13.87
CA GLY A 120 22.52 20.25 13.95
C GLY A 120 22.78 20.89 12.58
N GLN A 121 22.85 20.10 11.52
CA GLN A 121 23.26 20.57 10.18
C GLN A 121 22.14 20.54 9.13
N GLU A 122 21.14 19.67 9.29
CA GLU A 122 20.17 19.37 8.24
C GLU A 122 18.75 19.31 8.77
N VAL A 123 17.79 19.65 7.90
CA VAL A 123 16.37 19.38 8.06
C VAL A 123 15.99 18.31 7.06
N ILE A 124 15.38 17.21 7.54
CA ILE A 124 15.01 16.09 6.69
C ILE A 124 13.50 16.07 6.58
N LEU A 125 13.00 16.34 5.38
CA LEU A 125 11.59 16.35 5.03
C LEU A 125 11.21 15.06 4.32
N ARG A 126 9.96 14.62 4.46
CA ARG A 126 9.35 13.61 3.61
C ARG A 126 8.36 14.28 2.66
N ASN A 127 8.63 14.22 1.36
CA ASN A 127 7.79 14.85 0.34
C ASN A 127 6.52 14.03 0.06
N ALA A 128 5.66 14.55 -0.83
CA ALA A 128 4.42 13.89 -1.25
C ALA A 128 4.64 12.54 -1.97
N GLN A 129 5.84 12.30 -2.49
CA GLN A 129 6.26 11.02 -3.07
C GLN A 129 6.77 10.03 -2.02
N ASN A 130 6.60 10.34 -0.71
CA ASN A 130 7.07 9.55 0.42
C ASN A 130 8.61 9.38 0.47
N GLN A 131 9.36 10.29 -0.18
CA GLN A 131 10.83 10.30 -0.22
C GLN A 131 11.40 11.25 0.82
N GLU A 132 12.49 10.85 1.48
CA GLU A 132 13.24 11.74 2.37
C GLU A 132 14.18 12.65 1.57
N VAL A 133 14.07 13.94 1.81
CA VAL A 133 14.91 14.99 1.22
C VAL A 133 15.62 15.71 2.35
N SER A 134 16.94 15.77 2.28
CA SER A 134 17.76 16.50 3.25
C SER A 134 18.05 17.90 2.72
N VAL A 135 17.81 18.91 3.56
CA VAL A 135 18.11 20.31 3.28
C VAL A 135 19.09 20.82 4.33
N ALA A 136 20.28 21.24 3.88
CA ALA A 136 21.27 21.83 4.76
C ALA A 136 20.74 23.13 5.38
N LYS A 137 20.78 23.25 6.71
CA LYS A 137 20.31 24.44 7.44
C LYS A 137 21.00 25.71 7.00
N ALA A 138 22.30 25.62 6.69
CA ALA A 138 23.09 26.73 6.18
C ALA A 138 22.56 27.26 4.84
N ASN A 139 21.85 26.43 4.07
CA ASN A 139 21.23 26.80 2.80
C ASN A 139 19.77 27.25 2.95
N ILE A 140 19.16 27.16 4.14
CA ILE A 140 17.77 27.61 4.34
C ILE A 140 17.73 29.13 4.35
N ARG A 141 16.90 29.70 3.47
CA ARG A 141 16.57 31.12 3.44
C ARG A 141 15.33 31.41 4.29
N LYS A 142 14.29 30.59 4.15
CA LYS A 142 13.02 30.74 4.87
C LYS A 142 12.40 29.38 5.15
N ARG A 143 11.76 29.27 6.30
CA ARG A 143 10.98 28.11 6.74
C ARG A 143 9.62 28.60 7.21
N ALA A 144 8.56 27.96 6.74
CA ALA A 144 7.19 28.24 7.15
C ALA A 144 6.41 26.94 7.30
N ASN A 145 5.43 26.94 8.19
CA ASN A 145 4.42 25.87 8.20
C ASN A 145 3.59 25.98 6.92
N ALA A 146 3.28 24.84 6.32
CA ALA A 146 2.38 24.78 5.17
C ALA A 146 0.98 25.23 5.61
N SER A 147 0.38 26.13 4.85
CA SER A 147 -1.01 26.60 5.05
C SER A 147 -2.05 25.61 4.54
N GLN A 148 -1.61 24.63 3.74
CA GLN A 148 -2.45 23.59 3.15
C GLN A 148 -1.95 22.21 3.53
N SER A 149 -2.86 21.25 3.55
CA SER A 149 -2.59 19.84 3.71
C SER A 149 -1.77 19.31 2.53
N LEU A 150 -0.90 18.33 2.78
CA LEU A 150 -0.24 17.56 1.72
C LEU A 150 -1.19 16.58 1.03
N MET A 151 -2.38 16.32 1.61
CA MET A 151 -3.41 15.54 0.95
C MET A 151 -4.09 16.39 -0.14
N PRO A 152 -4.04 15.98 -1.42
CA PRO A 152 -4.61 16.76 -2.50
C PRO A 152 -6.12 16.94 -2.38
N THR A 153 -6.62 18.12 -2.76
CA THR A 153 -8.06 18.38 -2.92
C THR A 153 -8.56 17.74 -4.22
N GLY A 154 -9.84 17.33 -4.25
CA GLY A 154 -10.47 16.81 -5.46
C GLY A 154 -10.09 15.37 -5.82
N LEU A 155 -9.44 14.62 -4.91
CA LEU A 155 -9.07 13.21 -5.13
C LEU A 155 -10.28 12.33 -5.51
N LEU A 156 -11.47 12.64 -5.00
CA LEU A 156 -12.69 11.87 -5.24
C LEU A 156 -13.57 12.41 -6.38
N ASP A 157 -13.12 13.44 -7.11
CA ASP A 157 -13.93 14.09 -8.16
C ASP A 157 -14.29 13.13 -9.29
N THR A 158 -13.37 12.21 -9.63
CA THR A 158 -13.55 11.21 -10.69
C THR A 158 -14.07 9.87 -10.16
N VAL A 159 -14.25 9.73 -8.85
CA VAL A 159 -14.70 8.50 -8.20
C VAL A 159 -16.22 8.46 -8.22
N SER A 160 -16.79 7.32 -8.65
CA SER A 160 -18.24 7.12 -8.68
C SER A 160 -18.84 7.21 -7.26
N GLU A 161 -20.12 7.58 -7.15
CA GLU A 161 -20.77 7.64 -5.84
C GLU A 161 -20.73 6.30 -5.10
N SER A 162 -20.93 5.19 -5.83
CA SER A 162 -20.81 3.84 -5.25
C SER A 162 -19.42 3.57 -4.71
N ASP A 163 -18.36 3.88 -5.47
CA ASP A 163 -16.98 3.68 -5.02
C ASP A 163 -16.64 4.59 -3.82
N ARG A 164 -17.16 5.83 -3.78
CA ARG A 164 -17.00 6.72 -2.62
C ARG A 164 -17.69 6.15 -1.38
N ASN A 165 -18.91 5.66 -1.52
CA ASN A 165 -19.65 5.04 -0.43
C ASN A 165 -18.93 3.79 0.09
N ASP A 166 -18.44 2.95 -0.83
CA ASP A 166 -17.62 1.78 -0.51
C ASP A 166 -16.35 2.20 0.25
N LEU A 167 -15.62 3.21 -0.22
CA LEU A 167 -14.42 3.74 0.43
C LEU A 167 -14.69 4.22 1.86
N ILE A 168 -15.73 5.04 2.07
CA ILE A 168 -16.08 5.54 3.40
C ILE A 168 -16.53 4.39 4.31
N ALA A 169 -17.29 3.43 3.78
CA ALA A 169 -17.67 2.23 4.53
C ALA A 169 -16.43 1.45 4.98
N PHE A 170 -15.42 1.28 4.10
CA PHE A 170 -14.14 0.67 4.45
C PHE A 170 -13.39 1.43 5.55
N LEU A 171 -13.18 2.74 5.38
CA LEU A 171 -12.48 3.56 6.36
C LEU A 171 -13.14 3.50 7.75
N SER A 172 -14.48 3.46 7.78
CA SER A 172 -15.26 3.34 9.02
C SER A 172 -15.11 1.99 9.74
N ARG A 173 -14.57 0.97 9.07
CA ARG A 173 -14.35 -0.37 9.63
C ARG A 173 -12.94 -0.56 10.19
N LEU A 174 -11.97 0.26 9.76
CA LEU A 174 -10.58 0.14 10.20
C LEU A 174 -10.45 0.18 11.72
N GLY A 175 -9.77 -0.82 12.27
CA GLY A 175 -9.51 -0.94 13.71
C GLY A 175 -10.66 -1.54 14.52
N LYS A 176 -11.79 -1.89 13.89
CA LYS A 176 -12.87 -2.65 14.53
C LYS A 176 -12.55 -4.15 14.45
N PRO A 177 -12.93 -4.96 15.47
CA PRO A 177 -12.69 -6.40 15.45
C PRO A 177 -13.22 -7.07 14.18
N GLY A 178 -12.41 -7.95 13.57
CA GLY A 178 -12.76 -8.70 12.37
C GLY A 178 -11.73 -8.53 11.26
N ASP A 179 -12.18 -8.62 10.00
CA ASP A 179 -11.31 -8.56 8.81
C ASP A 179 -10.59 -7.21 8.60
N TYR A 180 -11.05 -6.16 9.30
CA TYR A 180 -10.50 -4.80 9.20
C TYR A 180 -9.64 -4.39 10.41
N ASP A 181 -9.29 -5.36 11.26
CA ASP A 181 -8.35 -5.20 12.36
C ASP A 181 -6.93 -5.53 11.91
N ALA A 182 -6.16 -4.50 11.55
CA ALA A 182 -4.74 -4.63 11.22
C ALA A 182 -3.80 -4.42 12.43
N SER A 183 -4.34 -4.29 13.65
CA SER A 183 -3.51 -4.15 14.85
C SER A 183 -2.81 -5.45 15.24
N LYS A 184 -3.36 -6.60 14.80
CA LYS A 184 -2.78 -7.92 15.03
C LYS A 184 -1.61 -8.17 14.09
N GLY A 185 -0.46 -8.51 14.69
CA GLY A 185 0.75 -8.91 13.99
C GLY A 185 0.71 -10.36 13.47
N GLY A 186 1.89 -10.90 13.15
CA GLY A 186 2.04 -12.29 12.73
C GLY A 186 1.49 -12.60 11.34
N VAL A 187 1.24 -11.59 10.52
CA VAL A 187 0.81 -11.75 9.12
C VAL A 187 1.72 -10.93 8.21
N ALA A 188 2.05 -11.48 7.05
CA ALA A 188 2.86 -10.79 6.06
C ALA A 188 2.04 -9.72 5.33
N ARG A 189 2.52 -8.47 5.37
CA ARG A 189 1.81 -7.31 4.80
C ARG A 189 2.57 -6.60 3.70
N ALA A 190 3.90 -6.61 3.76
CA ALA A 190 4.77 -6.11 2.69
C ALA A 190 5.24 -7.30 1.84
N TRP A 191 4.99 -7.22 0.54
CA TRP A 191 5.27 -8.29 -0.40
C TRP A 191 6.04 -7.78 -1.61
N ARG A 192 6.77 -8.71 -2.23
CA ARG A 192 7.32 -8.58 -3.57
C ARG A 192 6.68 -9.64 -4.45
N VAL A 193 6.34 -9.29 -5.68
CA VAL A 193 5.70 -10.18 -6.65
C VAL A 193 6.53 -10.19 -7.92
N LEU A 194 6.76 -11.38 -8.47
CA LEU A 194 7.48 -11.60 -9.71
C LEU A 194 6.70 -12.62 -10.57
N PRO A 195 5.94 -12.15 -11.56
CA PRO A 195 5.43 -13.02 -12.62
C PRO A 195 6.59 -13.59 -13.43
N VAL A 196 6.60 -14.90 -13.67
CA VAL A 196 7.67 -15.62 -14.36
C VAL A 196 7.15 -16.14 -15.69
N THR A 197 7.90 -15.87 -16.75
CA THR A 197 7.56 -16.32 -18.09
C THR A 197 8.20 -17.67 -18.40
N HIS A 198 7.67 -18.36 -19.42
CA HIS A 198 8.26 -19.59 -19.93
C HIS A 198 9.74 -19.45 -20.34
N ARG A 199 10.21 -18.24 -20.69
CA ARG A 199 11.63 -17.98 -21.02
C ARG A 199 12.50 -17.93 -19.77
N MET A 200 12.00 -17.26 -18.73
CA MET A 200 12.69 -17.18 -17.44
C MET A 200 12.83 -18.57 -16.80
N ASP A 201 11.81 -19.43 -16.94
CA ASP A 201 11.85 -20.80 -16.43
C ASP A 201 12.99 -21.66 -16.99
N GLN A 202 13.43 -21.40 -18.23
CA GLN A 202 14.53 -22.13 -18.86
C GLN A 202 15.87 -21.90 -18.13
N GLY A 203 16.02 -20.77 -17.44
CA GLY A 203 17.22 -20.43 -16.67
C GLY A 203 17.23 -20.98 -15.24
N GLY A 204 16.18 -21.68 -14.81
CA GLY A 204 15.99 -22.11 -13.43
C GLY A 204 15.67 -20.96 -12.46
N TRP A 205 15.43 -21.30 -11.19
CA TRP A 205 14.90 -20.35 -10.20
C TRP A 205 15.90 -19.91 -9.13
N ASP A 206 17.17 -20.31 -9.21
CA ASP A 206 18.16 -20.00 -8.17
C ASP A 206 18.33 -18.49 -7.94
N LYS A 207 18.15 -17.67 -8.99
CA LYS A 207 18.16 -16.20 -8.89
C LYS A 207 16.90 -15.63 -8.22
N ILE A 208 15.81 -16.38 -8.22
CA ILE A 208 14.50 -15.97 -7.67
C ILE A 208 14.39 -16.40 -6.21
N THR A 209 14.71 -17.67 -5.93
CA THR A 209 14.49 -18.31 -4.62
C THR A 209 15.43 -17.80 -3.53
N LYS A 210 16.59 -17.24 -3.90
CA LYS A 210 17.47 -16.50 -2.98
C LYS A 210 16.78 -15.30 -2.33
N GLY A 211 15.81 -14.69 -3.01
CA GLY A 211 15.02 -13.59 -2.44
C GLY A 211 15.82 -12.33 -2.12
N ASP A 212 16.91 -12.04 -2.84
CA ASP A 212 17.72 -10.83 -2.64
C ASP A 212 17.07 -9.54 -3.22
N PHE A 213 16.01 -9.71 -4.03
CA PHE A 213 15.27 -8.64 -4.72
C PHE A 213 16.11 -7.74 -5.63
N THR A 214 17.36 -8.10 -5.92
CA THR A 214 18.25 -7.37 -6.83
C THR A 214 18.17 -7.87 -8.26
N ALA A 215 17.64 -9.07 -8.46
CA ALA A 215 17.52 -9.70 -9.76
C ALA A 215 16.69 -8.85 -10.74
N LYS A 216 17.27 -8.65 -11.92
CA LYS A 216 16.66 -8.00 -13.08
C LYS A 216 16.81 -8.91 -14.28
N TRP A 217 15.78 -8.97 -15.10
CA TRP A 217 15.77 -9.69 -16.36
C TRP A 217 15.65 -8.68 -17.49
N THR A 218 16.50 -8.86 -18.50
CA THR A 218 16.43 -8.10 -19.74
C THR A 218 15.15 -8.45 -20.51
N ALA A 219 14.79 -7.61 -21.47
CA ALA A 219 13.67 -7.87 -22.38
C ALA A 219 13.81 -9.22 -23.13
N MET A 220 15.04 -9.63 -23.42
CA MET A 220 15.32 -10.90 -24.09
C MET A 220 15.05 -12.10 -23.18
N GLU A 221 15.49 -12.03 -21.91
CA GLU A 221 15.31 -13.10 -20.92
C GLU A 221 13.86 -13.22 -20.46
N SER A 222 13.15 -12.11 -20.31
CA SER A 222 11.76 -12.11 -19.84
C SER A 222 10.76 -12.33 -20.98
N GLY A 223 11.02 -11.76 -22.17
CA GLY A 223 10.04 -11.66 -23.26
C GLY A 223 8.98 -10.57 -23.06
N ILE A 224 8.98 -9.84 -21.94
CA ILE A 224 7.98 -8.82 -21.57
C ILE A 224 8.60 -7.44 -21.28
N GLY A 225 9.83 -7.20 -21.76
CA GLY A 225 10.58 -5.98 -21.45
C GLY A 225 11.49 -6.14 -20.23
N GLU A 226 12.11 -5.05 -19.78
CA GLU A 226 12.85 -5.09 -18.52
C GLU A 226 11.92 -5.50 -17.37
N HIS A 227 12.32 -6.50 -16.59
CA HIS A 227 11.44 -7.14 -15.63
C HIS A 227 12.15 -7.37 -14.30
N THR A 228 11.44 -7.13 -13.19
CA THR A 228 11.98 -7.27 -11.83
C THR A 228 10.85 -7.45 -10.81
N TRP A 229 11.21 -7.70 -9.57
CA TRP A 229 10.29 -7.79 -8.44
C TRP A 229 9.54 -6.48 -8.23
N ARG A 230 8.21 -6.53 -8.27
CA ARG A 230 7.35 -5.37 -7.95
C ARG A 230 6.85 -5.41 -6.52
N PRO A 231 6.74 -4.27 -5.82
CA PRO A 231 6.10 -4.22 -4.52
C PRO A 231 4.61 -4.55 -4.64
N ALA A 232 4.08 -5.21 -3.62
CA ALA A 232 2.66 -5.38 -3.37
C ALA A 232 2.42 -5.30 -1.86
N THR A 233 1.21 -4.92 -1.46
CA THR A 233 0.82 -4.86 -0.06
C THR A 233 -0.37 -5.76 0.16
N SER A 234 -0.51 -6.36 1.35
CA SER A 234 -1.70 -7.16 1.65
C SER A 234 -2.95 -6.27 1.80
N LEU A 235 -4.11 -6.90 1.74
CA LEU A 235 -5.33 -6.39 2.33
C LEU A 235 -5.19 -6.25 3.86
N VAL A 236 -6.12 -5.56 4.52
CA VAL A 236 -6.15 -5.32 5.96
C VAL A 236 -6.16 -6.64 6.74
N ASN A 237 -6.85 -7.66 6.23
CA ASN A 237 -6.88 -8.99 6.84
C ASN A 237 -5.58 -9.83 6.66
N GLY A 238 -4.59 -9.28 5.94
CA GLY A 238 -3.28 -9.90 5.71
C GLY A 238 -3.16 -10.73 4.43
N ALA A 239 -4.20 -10.80 3.60
CA ALA A 239 -4.15 -11.55 2.35
C ALA A 239 -3.72 -10.67 1.15
N LEU A 240 -2.88 -11.17 0.26
CA LEU A 240 -2.77 -10.66 -1.12
C LEU A 240 -4.03 -11.05 -1.90
N ALA A 241 -4.57 -10.13 -2.68
CA ALA A 241 -5.71 -10.36 -3.56
C ALA A 241 -5.26 -10.87 -4.94
N LYS A 242 -6.16 -11.53 -5.69
CA LYS A 242 -5.88 -12.04 -7.04
C LYS A 242 -5.27 -10.99 -7.98
N GLY A 243 -5.74 -9.75 -7.90
CA GLY A 243 -5.22 -8.64 -8.72
C GLY A 243 -3.75 -8.32 -8.43
N ASP A 244 -3.27 -8.58 -7.20
CA ASP A 244 -1.88 -8.35 -6.81
C ASP A 244 -0.90 -9.33 -7.46
N PHE A 245 -1.37 -10.39 -8.14
CA PHE A 245 -0.53 -11.34 -8.89
C PHE A 245 -0.42 -11.01 -10.38
N ALA A 246 -1.17 -10.02 -10.89
CA ALA A 246 -1.26 -9.74 -12.31
C ALA A 246 0.11 -9.46 -12.95
N PRO A 247 0.39 -10.01 -14.15
CA PRO A 247 1.69 -9.88 -14.80
C PRO A 247 1.91 -8.55 -15.52
N GLY A 248 0.95 -7.62 -15.48
CA GLY A 248 0.94 -6.44 -16.33
C GLY A 248 0.59 -6.80 -17.77
N ASN A 249 1.11 -6.02 -18.74
CA ASN A 249 0.89 -6.29 -20.16
C ASN A 249 1.83 -7.41 -20.65
N VAL A 250 1.26 -8.50 -21.14
CA VAL A 250 2.02 -9.66 -21.62
C VAL A 250 1.71 -9.86 -23.11
N PRO A 251 2.71 -9.87 -24.01
CA PRO A 251 2.50 -10.15 -25.42
C PRO A 251 1.84 -11.53 -25.62
N ALA A 252 0.97 -11.67 -26.62
CA ALA A 252 0.20 -12.89 -26.86
C ALA A 252 1.06 -14.17 -27.03
N HIS A 253 2.31 -14.03 -27.45
CA HIS A 253 3.24 -15.14 -27.63
C HIS A 253 4.03 -15.50 -26.35
N VAL A 254 3.77 -14.83 -25.22
CA VAL A 254 4.44 -15.06 -23.95
C VAL A 254 3.47 -15.62 -22.92
N THR A 255 3.81 -16.78 -22.38
CA THR A 255 3.05 -17.39 -21.27
C THR A 255 3.70 -17.11 -19.93
N ILE A 256 2.86 -16.75 -18.94
CA ILE A 256 3.22 -16.72 -17.52
C ILE A 256 3.02 -18.12 -16.95
N THR A 257 4.11 -18.76 -16.56
CA THR A 257 4.11 -20.15 -16.07
C THR A 257 3.94 -20.21 -14.56
N SER A 258 4.46 -19.22 -13.85
CA SER A 258 4.34 -19.12 -12.40
C SER A 258 4.38 -17.67 -11.94
N VAL A 259 3.93 -17.44 -10.71
CA VAL A 259 4.10 -16.17 -10.01
C VAL A 259 4.81 -16.45 -8.71
N PHE A 260 5.96 -15.84 -8.52
CA PHE A 260 6.67 -15.87 -7.25
C PHE A 260 6.25 -14.69 -6.39
N VAL A 261 6.03 -14.94 -5.11
CA VAL A 261 5.77 -13.89 -4.13
C VAL A 261 6.72 -14.06 -2.97
N ALA A 262 7.19 -12.96 -2.42
CA ALA A 262 8.19 -12.99 -1.38
C ALA A 262 7.93 -11.93 -0.32
N THR A 263 8.34 -12.23 0.90
CA THR A 263 8.32 -11.30 2.02
C THR A 263 9.49 -11.61 2.95
N THR A 264 9.75 -10.73 3.91
CA THR A 264 10.82 -10.90 4.88
C THR A 264 10.21 -11.03 6.28
N PHE A 265 10.80 -11.86 7.11
CA PHE A 265 10.51 -11.89 8.55
C PHE A 265 11.79 -11.85 9.36
N THR A 266 11.69 -11.47 10.63
CA THR A 266 12.83 -11.41 11.55
C THR A 266 12.55 -12.24 12.79
N LEU A 267 13.58 -12.96 13.25
CA LEU A 267 13.62 -13.64 14.53
C LEU A 267 14.58 -12.92 15.47
N ALA A 268 14.12 -12.63 16.70
CA ALA A 268 14.98 -12.07 17.74
C ALA A 268 16.00 -13.10 18.27
N LYS A 269 15.65 -14.40 18.26
CA LYS A 269 16.48 -15.51 18.72
C LYS A 269 16.29 -16.69 17.79
N ALA A 270 17.35 -17.49 17.61
CA ALA A 270 17.24 -18.74 16.87
C ALA A 270 16.20 -19.65 17.54
N GLY A 271 15.37 -20.31 16.73
CA GLY A 271 14.28 -21.11 17.28
C GLY A 271 13.35 -21.70 16.23
N PRO A 272 12.38 -22.50 16.70
CA PRO A 272 11.36 -23.07 15.84
C PRO A 272 10.40 -21.99 15.33
N VAL A 273 9.99 -22.11 14.07
CA VAL A 273 9.00 -21.28 13.40
C VAL A 273 8.05 -22.18 12.65
N THR A 274 6.76 -21.93 12.83
CA THR A 274 5.70 -22.54 12.03
C THR A 274 5.09 -21.48 11.12
N LEU A 275 5.23 -21.67 9.82
CA LEU A 275 4.56 -20.85 8.80
C LEU A 275 3.21 -21.47 8.45
N THR A 276 2.20 -20.62 8.26
CA THR A 276 0.87 -21.02 7.76
C THR A 276 0.59 -20.29 6.46
N VAL A 277 0.28 -21.04 5.41
CA VAL A 277 -0.03 -20.52 4.08
C VAL A 277 -1.48 -20.84 3.74
N ASP A 278 -2.33 -19.82 3.68
CA ASP A 278 -3.73 -19.95 3.25
C ASP A 278 -3.88 -19.59 1.77
N GLY A 279 -4.74 -20.32 1.07
CA GLY A 279 -5.05 -20.08 -0.35
C GLY A 279 -4.33 -21.01 -1.33
N VAL A 280 -3.36 -21.81 -0.88
CA VAL A 280 -2.63 -22.79 -1.70
C VAL A 280 -2.59 -24.13 -0.98
N ALA A 281 -3.08 -25.19 -1.63
CA ALA A 281 -3.19 -26.51 -1.01
C ALA A 281 -1.83 -27.21 -0.77
N LYS A 282 -0.85 -26.99 -1.65
CA LYS A 282 0.50 -27.55 -1.57
C LYS A 282 1.53 -26.44 -1.83
N PRO A 283 1.82 -25.60 -0.84
CA PRO A 283 2.73 -24.47 -1.03
C PRO A 283 4.15 -24.96 -1.33
N GLU A 284 4.73 -24.46 -2.42
CA GLU A 284 6.14 -24.61 -2.71
C GLU A 284 6.86 -23.35 -2.26
N LEU A 285 7.75 -23.46 -1.26
CA LEU A 285 8.41 -22.30 -0.69
C LEU A 285 9.88 -22.54 -0.32
N TRP A 286 10.63 -21.44 -0.32
CA TRP A 286 12.03 -21.37 0.04
C TRP A 286 12.20 -20.33 1.15
N VAL A 287 13.17 -20.56 2.02
CA VAL A 287 13.69 -19.56 2.95
C VAL A 287 15.18 -19.40 2.68
N ASP A 288 15.61 -18.19 2.35
CA ASP A 288 17.00 -17.85 1.99
C ASP A 288 17.59 -18.77 0.90
N GLY A 289 16.80 -19.07 -0.14
CA GLY A 289 17.18 -19.98 -1.22
C GLY A 289 17.06 -21.47 -0.91
N GLN A 290 16.82 -21.86 0.35
CA GLN A 290 16.66 -23.26 0.73
C GLN A 290 15.19 -23.68 0.67
N LYS A 291 14.90 -24.69 -0.15
CA LYS A 291 13.54 -25.23 -0.29
C LYS A 291 13.09 -25.89 1.02
N LEU A 292 11.93 -25.52 1.54
CA LEU A 292 11.40 -26.14 2.74
C LEU A 292 10.65 -27.44 2.41
N ALA A 293 10.99 -28.50 3.12
CA ALA A 293 10.23 -29.77 3.08
C ALA A 293 8.96 -29.72 3.96
N LYS A 294 8.95 -28.88 4.99
CA LYS A 294 7.86 -28.70 5.96
C LYS A 294 7.74 -27.22 6.32
N LEU A 295 6.52 -26.78 6.63
CA LEU A 295 6.24 -25.40 7.03
C LEU A 295 6.72 -25.07 8.46
N ALA A 296 6.91 -26.10 9.29
CA ALA A 296 7.57 -26.00 10.58
C ALA A 296 9.06 -26.30 10.42
N ASN A 297 9.92 -25.37 10.80
CA ASN A 297 11.38 -25.52 10.73
C ASN A 297 12.09 -24.67 11.80
N THR A 298 13.40 -24.83 11.95
CA THR A 298 14.22 -24.01 12.86
C THR A 298 15.08 -23.05 12.06
N PHE A 299 15.11 -21.78 12.46
CA PHE A 299 15.89 -20.74 11.81
C PHE A 299 16.84 -20.08 12.81
N PRO A 300 18.01 -19.56 12.35
CA PRO A 300 18.86 -18.75 13.20
C PRO A 300 18.18 -17.41 13.56
N ALA A 301 18.80 -16.63 14.45
CA ALA A 301 18.35 -15.27 14.69
C ALA A 301 18.71 -14.38 13.49
N GLY A 302 17.87 -13.38 13.21
CA GLY A 302 18.10 -12.44 12.11
C GLY A 302 16.92 -12.34 11.15
N ALA A 303 17.17 -11.68 10.02
CA ALA A 303 16.22 -11.50 8.95
C ALA A 303 16.31 -12.66 7.95
N HIS A 304 15.15 -13.09 7.47
CA HIS A 304 14.99 -14.21 6.55
C HIS A 304 14.02 -13.83 5.45
N THR A 305 14.34 -14.18 4.21
CA THR A 305 13.43 -13.99 3.08
C THR A 305 12.72 -15.29 2.79
N VAL A 306 11.39 -15.25 2.79
CA VAL A 306 10.54 -16.36 2.33
C VAL A 306 10.04 -16.06 0.93
N VAL A 307 10.17 -17.04 0.04
CA VAL A 307 9.73 -16.98 -1.34
C VAL A 307 8.75 -18.13 -1.57
N LEU A 308 7.56 -17.85 -2.08
CA LEU A 308 6.54 -18.83 -2.45
C LEU A 308 6.33 -18.82 -3.95
N ARG A 309 6.14 -19.98 -4.55
CA ARG A 309 5.76 -20.14 -5.95
C ARG A 309 4.28 -20.47 -6.07
N LEU A 310 3.61 -19.76 -6.98
CA LEU A 310 2.22 -19.98 -7.37
C LEU A 310 2.16 -20.45 -8.82
N ASP A 311 1.25 -21.35 -9.13
CA ASP A 311 0.98 -21.77 -10.51
C ASP A 311 0.32 -20.61 -11.29
N GLY A 312 0.90 -20.25 -12.44
CA GLY A 312 0.41 -19.16 -13.28
C GLY A 312 -0.96 -19.44 -13.89
N ALA A 313 -1.31 -20.71 -14.10
CA ALA A 313 -2.63 -21.12 -14.61
C ALA A 313 -3.69 -21.20 -13.51
N GLN A 314 -3.29 -21.33 -12.24
CA GLN A 314 -4.17 -21.55 -11.09
C GLN A 314 -3.90 -20.57 -9.94
N LEU A 315 -3.85 -19.27 -10.26
CA LEU A 315 -3.63 -18.24 -9.25
C LEU A 315 -4.78 -18.20 -8.23
N PRO A 316 -4.47 -18.20 -6.92
CA PRO A 316 -5.49 -18.20 -5.89
C PRO A 316 -6.26 -16.87 -5.85
N ALA A 317 -7.50 -16.91 -5.34
CA ALA A 317 -8.29 -15.69 -5.14
C ALA A 317 -7.68 -14.78 -4.07
N LYS A 318 -7.11 -15.39 -3.03
CA LYS A 318 -6.41 -14.75 -1.91
C LYS A 318 -5.24 -15.63 -1.49
N LEU A 319 -4.13 -15.02 -1.09
CA LEU A 319 -2.98 -15.71 -0.47
C LEU A 319 -2.64 -15.03 0.84
N LYS A 320 -2.50 -15.78 1.93
CA LYS A 320 -2.06 -15.24 3.22
C LYS A 320 -0.91 -16.08 3.77
N LEU A 321 0.12 -15.40 4.26
CA LEU A 321 1.19 -16.00 5.04
C LEU A 321 1.15 -15.45 6.45
N SER A 322 1.18 -16.35 7.43
CA SER A 322 1.14 -15.99 8.85
C SER A 322 2.03 -16.89 9.69
N SER A 323 2.45 -16.36 10.84
CA SER A 323 3.18 -17.08 11.88
C SER A 323 3.19 -16.22 13.14
N THR A 324 2.99 -16.86 14.29
CA THR A 324 3.09 -16.20 15.61
C THR A 324 4.53 -16.12 16.13
N ASP A 325 5.46 -16.80 15.47
CA ASP A 325 6.82 -17.00 15.96
C ASP A 325 7.80 -15.93 15.44
N VAL A 326 7.36 -15.09 14.49
CA VAL A 326 8.21 -14.13 13.78
C VAL A 326 7.55 -12.77 13.64
N ALA A 327 8.38 -11.75 13.44
CA ALA A 327 7.92 -10.43 13.03
C ALA A 327 8.09 -10.26 11.51
N PHE A 328 7.01 -10.12 10.76
CA PHE A 328 7.08 -9.81 9.33
C PHE A 328 7.51 -8.35 9.10
N ALA A 329 8.27 -8.12 8.04
CA ALA A 329 8.67 -6.80 7.60
C ALA A 329 7.47 -5.98 7.11
N THR A 330 7.57 -4.67 7.25
CA THR A 330 6.50 -3.72 6.88
C THR A 330 6.90 -2.75 5.77
N ASN A 331 8.07 -2.95 5.15
CA ASN A 331 8.66 -2.12 4.11
C ASN A 331 9.51 -2.91 3.12
#